data_AF-A0A7C6Z843-F1
#
_entry.id   AF-A0A7C6Z843-F1
#
_cell.length_a   1.000
_cell.length_b   1.000
_cell.length_c   1.000
_cell.angle_alpha   90.00
_cell.angle_beta   90.00
_cell.angle_gamma   90.00
#
_symmetry.space_group_name_H-M   'P 1'
#
loop_
_entity.id
_entity.type
_entity.pdbx_description
1 polymer ?
#
loop_
_entity_poly.entity_id
_entity_poly.type
_entity_poly.pdbx_seq_one_letter_code
_entity_poly.pdbx_strand_id
1 'polypeptide(L)' 'MAKPVTVGDFVTRKSYDGDVIFKVVAVQGESALLRGVLLRIMADAPMSDLVRIEPERALLALRSLERFERKTG' A
#
# COMPACT_ATOMS: atom_id res chain seq x y z
N MET A 1 -9.25 -26.03 -3.03
CA MET A 1 -7.98 -25.46 -3.57
C MET A 1 -8.14 -23.94 -3.59
N ALA A 2 -7.13 -23.19 -3.16
CA ALA A 2 -7.20 -21.72 -3.23
C ALA A 2 -7.14 -21.26 -4.69
N LYS A 3 -7.94 -20.24 -5.03
CA LYS A 3 -7.94 -19.64 -6.37
C LYS A 3 -6.54 -19.05 -6.66
N PRO A 4 -5.98 -19.23 -7.87
CA PRO A 4 -4.72 -18.61 -8.25
C PRO A 4 -4.85 -17.07 -8.25
N VAL A 5 -3.77 -16.40 -7.83
CA VAL A 5 -3.68 -14.93 -7.82
C VAL A 5 -3.56 -14.41 -9.24
N THR A 6 -4.36 -13.41 -9.58
CA THR A 6 -4.47 -12.83 -10.92
C THR A 6 -4.32 -11.31 -10.91
N VAL A 7 -4.05 -10.73 -12.08
CA VAL A 7 -3.98 -9.27 -12.23
C VAL A 7 -5.32 -8.65 -11.83
N GLY A 8 -5.25 -7.63 -10.96
CA GLY A 8 -6.41 -6.97 -10.39
C GLY A 8 -6.74 -7.39 -8.96
N ASP A 9 -6.26 -8.56 -8.51
CA ASP A 9 -6.48 -9.02 -7.14
C ASP A 9 -5.79 -8.11 -6.13
N PHE A 10 -6.42 -7.97 -4.96
CA PHE A 10 -5.84 -7.31 -3.79
C PHE A 10 -5.20 -8.35 -2.88
N VAL A 11 -3.93 -8.13 -2.54
CA VAL A 11 -3.12 -9.07 -1.76
C VAL A 11 -2.32 -8.32 -0.70
N THR A 12 -1.92 -9.02 0.35
CA THR A 12 -0.93 -8.52 1.31
C THR A 12 0.35 -9.34 1.21
N ARG A 13 1.44 -8.83 1.78
CA ARG A 13 2.74 -9.53 1.80
C ARG A 13 3.08 -9.93 3.22
N LYS A 14 3.48 -11.19 3.41
CA LYS A 14 4.00 -11.69 4.70
C LYS A 14 5.21 -10.91 5.21
N SER A 15 6.05 -10.39 4.31
CA SER A 15 7.22 -9.55 4.66
C SER A 15 6.86 -8.17 5.22
N TYR A 16 5.57 -7.82 5.21
CA TYR A 16 5.02 -6.57 5.74
C TYR A 16 3.90 -6.89 6.74
N ASP A 17 3.95 -8.07 7.38
CA ASP A 17 2.99 -8.59 8.37
C ASP A 17 1.50 -8.54 7.99
N GLY A 18 1.21 -8.33 6.71
CA GLY A 18 -0.16 -8.14 6.24
C GLY A 18 -0.66 -6.69 6.27
N ASP A 19 0.16 -5.74 6.73
CA ASP A 19 -0.24 -4.35 7.03
C ASP A 19 -0.42 -3.48 5.78
N VAL A 20 0.06 -3.96 4.64
CA VAL A 20 0.01 -3.22 3.37
C VAL A 20 -0.73 -4.05 2.33
N ILE A 21 -1.83 -3.49 1.81
CA ILE A 21 -2.58 -4.00 0.66
C ILE A 21 -1.91 -3.50 -0.63
N PHE A 22 -1.74 -4.44 -1.53
CA PHE A 22 -1.24 -4.25 -2.88
C PHE A 22 -2.29 -4.72 -3.89
N LYS A 23 -2.36 -4.05 -5.03
CA LYS A 23 -3.05 -4.55 -6.22
C LYS A 23 -2.04 -5.24 -7.12
N VAL A 24 -2.35 -6.45 -7.56
CA VAL A 24 -1.55 -7.16 -8.56
C VAL A 24 -1.68 -6.44 -9.89
N VAL A 25 -0.59 -5.91 -10.41
CA VAL A 25 -0.57 -5.19 -11.70
C VAL A 25 0.02 -6.01 -12.84
N ALA A 26 0.82 -7.03 -12.52
CA ALA A 26 1.29 -8.04 -13.47
C ALA A 26 1.66 -9.34 -12.74
N VAL A 27 1.57 -10.46 -13.45
CA VAL A 27 2.09 -11.77 -13.01
C VAL A 27 3.08 -12.25 -14.09
N GLN A 28 4.27 -12.66 -13.66
CA GLN A 28 5.38 -13.09 -14.52
C GLN A 28 5.99 -14.36 -13.94
N GLY A 29 5.53 -15.52 -14.41
CA GLY A 29 5.91 -16.82 -13.82
C GLY A 29 5.55 -16.88 -12.34
N GLU A 30 6.56 -17.10 -11.50
CA GLU A 30 6.45 -17.22 -10.03
C GLU A 30 6.49 -15.87 -9.29
N SER A 31 6.50 -14.74 -10.00
CA SER A 31 6.58 -13.40 -9.42
C SER A 31 5.39 -12.52 -9.82
N ALA A 32 4.98 -11.63 -8.92
CA ALA A 32 3.95 -10.64 -9.18
C ALA A 32 4.51 -9.22 -9.01
N LEU A 33 4.18 -8.33 -9.95
CA LEU A 33 4.39 -6.90 -9.78
C LEU A 33 3.20 -6.32 -9.02
N LEU A 34 3.49 -5.60 -7.94
CA LEU A 34 2.52 -5.13 -6.98
C LEU A 34 2.52 -3.60 -6.93
N ARG A 35 1.34 -3.00 -7.01
CA ARG A 35 1.16 -1.56 -6.76
C ARG A 35 0.53 -1.38 -5.39
N GLY A 36 1.21 -0.65 -4.49
CA GLY A 36 0.64 -0.28 -3.20
C GLY A 36 -0.64 0.55 -3.40
N VAL A 37 -1.71 0.17 -2.70
CA VAL A 37 -3.06 0.76 -2.85
C VAL A 37 -3.31 1.85 -1.81
N LEU A 38 -2.43 1.93 -0.82
CA LEU A 38 -2.51 2.76 0.37
C LEU A 38 -3.56 2.26 1.38
N LEU A 39 -3.18 2.25 2.66
CA LEU A 39 -4.08 2.00 3.78
C LEU A 39 -4.01 3.16 4.77
N ARG A 40 -5.12 3.40 5.45
CA ARG A 40 -5.09 3.99 6.79
C ARG A 40 -4.46 2.95 7.72
N ILE A 41 -3.15 3.06 7.95
CA ILE A 41 -2.43 2.26 8.95
C ILE A 41 -2.40 3.04 10.25
N MET A 42 -2.76 2.39 11.35
CA MET A 42 -2.57 2.88 12.72
C MET A 42 -1.58 1.94 13.39
N ALA A 43 -0.48 2.48 13.90
CA ALA A 43 0.55 1.72 14.60
C ALA A 43 1.00 2.50 15.84
N ASP A 44 1.33 1.79 16.90
CA ASP A 44 2.08 2.32 18.02
C ASP A 44 3.57 2.42 17.66
N ALA A 45 4.25 3.45 18.17
CA ALA A 45 5.68 3.64 17.97
C ALA A 45 6.28 4.41 19.16
N PRO A 46 7.51 4.08 19.58
CA PRO A 46 8.22 4.86 20.59
C PRO A 46 8.56 6.26 20.04
N MET A 47 8.49 7.28 20.91
CA MET A 47 8.71 8.68 20.49
C MET A 47 10.06 8.93 19.81
N SER A 48 11.07 8.16 20.17
CA SER A 48 12.42 8.24 19.60
C SER A 48 12.52 7.75 18.15
N ASP A 49 11.56 6.94 17.69
CA ASP A 49 11.48 6.44 16.31
C ASP A 49 10.80 7.45 15.37
N LEU A 50 10.15 8.48 15.93
CA LEU A 50 9.40 9.46 15.16
C LEU A 50 10.32 10.49 14.50
N VAL A 51 10.23 10.58 13.17
CA VAL A 51 10.86 11.64 12.38
C VAL A 51 9.79 12.62 11.90
N ARG A 52 9.89 13.89 12.32
CA ARG A 52 9.00 14.95 11.83
C ARG A 52 9.23 15.20 10.34
N ILE A 53 8.15 15.48 9.61
CA ILE A 53 8.21 15.90 8.21
C ILE A 53 7.62 17.30 8.09
N GLU A 54 8.08 18.06 7.09
CA GLU A 54 7.55 19.40 6.81
C GLU A 54 6.07 19.35 6.39
N PRO A 55 5.26 20.34 6.79
CA PRO A 55 3.84 20.40 6.45
C PRO A 55 3.55 20.32 4.95
N GLU A 56 4.36 20.93 4.08
CA GLU A 56 4.13 20.87 2.63
C GLU A 56 4.34 19.45 2.10
N ARG A 57 5.32 18.72 2.64
CA ARG A 57 5.59 17.32 2.27
C ARG A 57 4.45 16.41 2.71
N ALA A 58 3.91 16.64 3.91
CA ALA A 58 2.71 15.93 4.37
C ALA A 58 1.51 16.21 3.46
N LEU A 59 1.27 17.48 3.12
CA LEU A 59 0.15 17.88 2.25
C LEU A 59 0.26 17.28 0.84
N LEU A 60 1.47 17.22 0.26
CA LEU A 60 1.70 16.59 -1.03
C LEU A 60 1.38 15.08 -1.01
N ALA A 61 1.79 14.41 0.07
CA ALA A 61 1.48 13.00 0.28
C ALA A 61 -0.03 12.80 0.36
N LEU A 62 -0.74 13.53 1.24
CA LEU A 62 -2.20 13.45 1.42
C LEU A 62 -2.97 13.71 0.11
N ARG A 63 -2.62 14.75 -0.65
CA ARG A 63 -3.25 15.03 -1.96
C ARG A 63 -3.05 13.90 -2.98
N SER A 64 -1.91 13.22 -2.90
CA SER A 64 -1.63 12.08 -3.77
C SER A 64 -2.51 10.87 -3.42
N LEU A 65 -2.91 10.74 -2.15
CA LEU A 65 -3.88 9.74 -1.68
C LEU A 65 -5.27 10.01 -2.22
N GLU A 66 -5.78 11.25 -2.04
CA GLU A 66 -7.12 11.64 -2.49
C GLU A 66 -7.31 11.42 -4.00
N ARG A 67 -6.26 11.69 -4.80
CA ARG A 67 -6.28 11.45 -6.25
C ARG A 67 -6.31 9.97 -6.62
N PHE A 68 -5.78 9.10 -5.75
CA PHE A 68 -5.80 7.67 -5.98
C PHE A 68 -7.20 7.09 -5.73
N GLU A 69 -7.86 7.48 -4.62
CA GLU A 69 -9.22 7.04 -4.29
C GLU A 69 -10.22 7.32 -5.43
N ARG A 70 -10.12 8.49 -6.06
CA ARG A 70 -10.97 8.90 -7.20
C ARG A 70 -10.77 8.09 -8.48
N LYS A 71 -9.64 7.37 -8.63
CA LYS A 71 -9.34 6.57 -9.83
C LYS A 71 -9.71 5.09 -9.70
N THR A 72 -10.03 4.65 -8.48
CA THR A 72 -10.42 3.27 -8.17
C THR A 72 -11.90 3.10 -7.86
N GLY A 73 -12.62 4.20 -7.68
CA GLY A 73 -14.09 4.23 -7.64
C GLY A 73 -14.73 4.29 -9.02
#